data_AF-A0A3P8B6E9-F1
#
_entry.id   AF-A0A3P8B6E9-F1
#
_cell.length_a   1.000
_cell.length_b   1.000
_cell.length_c   1.000
_cell.angle_alpha   90.00
_cell.angle_beta   90.00
_cell.angle_gamma   90.00
#
_symmetry.space_group_name_H-M   'P 1'
#
loop_
_entity.id
_entity.type
_entity.pdbx_description
1 polymer ?
#
loop_
_entity_poly.entity_id
_entity_poly.type
_entity_poly.pdbx_seq_one_letter_code
_entity_poly.pdbx_strand_id
1 'polypeptide(L)'
;MTVSEEIVNKFSAFGPVVVDWPHKAESKSYFPPKGYAFLIFESESSVQRLVEHCHESDDKLYMCVSSPTIREKPVQVRPWLLADTDYVINSNLPLDPRKTIFVGGVPPELAAFMDRKFGGVCYAGVDTDPDLKYPKGAGRVSFSKHQSYVAAVSSRFIQIHHADIDKRVEIKPYVLEDQMCDECHGARCGGKYATLFCAHISCLQYYCEQCWLTMHCRNGFEYHKPMVKEGSERPRLPQAHRWM
;
A
#
# COMPACT_ATOMS: atom_id res chain seq x y z
N MET A 1 26.79 20.19 -9.73
CA MET A 1 26.06 18.91 -9.79
C MET A 1 25.42 18.66 -8.44
N THR A 2 24.14 18.32 -8.43
CA THR A 2 23.44 17.93 -7.20
C THR A 2 23.70 16.45 -6.87
N VAL A 3 23.54 16.04 -5.61
CA VAL A 3 23.70 14.62 -5.22
C VAL A 3 22.67 13.72 -5.91
N SER A 4 21.48 14.25 -6.20
CA SER A 4 20.50 13.57 -7.06
C SER A 4 21.07 13.28 -8.44
N GLU A 5 21.74 14.25 -9.07
CA GLU A 5 22.38 14.06 -10.37
C GLU A 5 23.55 13.08 -10.30
N GLU A 6 24.32 13.06 -9.21
CA GLU A 6 25.41 12.09 -9.03
C GLU A 6 24.89 10.65 -8.94
N ILE A 7 23.81 10.44 -8.16
CA ILE A 7 23.14 9.14 -8.07
C ILE A 7 22.55 8.76 -9.43
N VAL A 8 21.80 9.66 -10.09
CA VAL A 8 21.26 9.41 -11.43
C VAL A 8 22.38 9.06 -12.42
N ASN A 9 23.47 9.83 -12.46
CA ASN A 9 24.59 9.61 -13.38
C ASN A 9 25.29 8.27 -13.12
N LYS A 10 25.39 7.84 -11.86
CA LYS A 10 26.00 6.56 -11.50
C LYS A 10 25.11 5.40 -11.93
N PHE A 11 23.81 5.47 -11.64
CA PHE A 11 22.87 4.37 -11.86
C PHE A 11 22.27 4.34 -13.27
N SER A 12 22.35 5.43 -14.04
CA SER A 12 21.91 5.46 -15.45
C SER A 12 22.72 4.53 -16.34
N ALA A 13 23.92 4.13 -15.92
CA ALA A 13 24.73 3.09 -16.57
C ALA A 13 23.99 1.74 -16.67
N PHE A 14 23.06 1.48 -15.76
CA PHE A 14 22.24 0.27 -15.75
C PHE A 14 20.92 0.44 -16.52
N GLY A 15 20.57 1.64 -16.98
CA GLY A 15 19.34 1.95 -17.72
C GLY A 15 18.64 3.23 -17.24
N PRO A 16 17.55 3.66 -17.90
CA PRO A 16 16.77 4.82 -17.47
C PRO A 16 16.30 4.67 -16.02
N VAL A 17 16.63 5.65 -15.17
CA VAL A 17 16.40 5.59 -13.72
C VAL A 17 15.86 6.91 -13.18
N VAL A 18 14.84 6.81 -12.33
CA VAL A 18 14.34 7.90 -11.49
C VAL A 18 14.80 7.66 -10.06
N VAL A 19 15.38 8.68 -9.45
CA VAL A 19 15.80 8.65 -8.04
C VAL A 19 14.80 9.43 -7.22
N ASP A 20 14.22 8.82 -6.18
CA ASP A 20 13.25 9.46 -5.30
C ASP A 20 13.55 9.21 -3.81
N TRP A 21 13.01 10.06 -2.93
CA TRP A 21 13.02 9.87 -1.48
C TRP A 21 11.89 10.67 -0.82
N PRO A 22 11.46 10.31 0.40
CA PRO A 22 10.34 11.01 1.06
C PRO A 22 10.60 12.51 1.21
N HIS A 23 9.58 13.33 0.90
CA HIS A 23 9.61 14.80 0.96
C HIS A 23 10.66 15.47 0.02
N LYS A 24 11.10 14.79 -1.05
CA LYS A 24 12.03 15.37 -2.03
C LYS A 24 11.51 16.64 -2.71
N ALA A 25 10.20 16.72 -3.00
CA ALA A 25 9.59 17.90 -3.63
C ALA A 25 9.32 19.05 -2.65
N GLU A 26 9.13 18.75 -1.37
CA GLU A 26 8.74 19.71 -0.33
C GLU A 26 9.97 20.29 0.41
N SER A 27 11.00 19.47 0.57
CA SER A 27 12.27 19.91 1.14
C SER A 27 13.22 20.31 0.02
N LYS A 28 13.79 21.51 0.08
CA LYS A 28 14.99 21.87 -0.72
C LYS A 28 16.23 21.06 -0.31
N SER A 29 16.05 19.93 0.37
CA SER A 29 17.12 19.07 0.85
C SER A 29 17.66 18.26 -0.32
N TYR A 30 18.88 18.61 -0.73
CA TYR A 30 19.63 17.89 -1.77
C TYR A 30 20.10 16.50 -1.32
N PHE A 31 19.92 16.15 -0.05
CA PHE A 31 20.28 14.86 0.53
C PHE A 31 19.06 14.13 1.07
N PRO A 32 18.99 12.80 0.91
CA PRO A 32 17.98 12.00 1.59
C PRO A 32 18.17 12.10 3.11
N PRO A 33 17.20 12.64 3.86
CA PRO A 33 17.37 13.00 5.27
C PRO A 33 17.63 11.81 6.20
N LYS A 34 17.33 10.58 5.74
CA LYS A 34 17.53 9.32 6.47
C LYS A 34 18.61 8.42 5.87
N GLY A 35 19.41 8.93 4.93
CA GLY A 35 20.53 8.20 4.34
C GLY A 35 20.16 7.08 3.34
N TYR A 36 18.92 7.04 2.85
CA TYR A 36 18.47 6.11 1.80
C TYR A 36 17.72 6.82 0.68
N ALA A 37 17.77 6.27 -0.53
CA ALA A 37 17.01 6.74 -1.68
C ALA A 37 16.41 5.52 -2.41
N PHE A 38 15.38 5.77 -3.20
CA PHE A 38 14.73 4.79 -4.06
C PHE A 38 15.25 4.96 -5.49
N LEU A 39 15.59 3.84 -6.12
CA LEU A 39 15.91 3.76 -7.54
C LEU A 39 14.74 3.09 -8.24
N ILE A 40 14.15 3.78 -9.21
CA ILE A 40 13.03 3.28 -10.00
C ILE A 40 13.52 3.18 -11.44
N PHE A 41 13.73 1.95 -11.91
CA PHE A 41 14.11 1.67 -13.29
C PHE A 41 12.87 1.43 -14.14
N GLU A 42 12.92 1.82 -15.42
CA GLU A 42 11.84 1.56 -16.37
C GLU A 42 11.74 0.09 -16.80
N SER A 43 12.81 -0.70 -16.63
CA SER A 43 12.86 -2.10 -17.06
C SER A 43 13.47 -3.02 -16.01
N GLU A 44 12.93 -4.24 -15.92
CA GLU A 44 13.46 -5.31 -15.06
C GLU A 44 14.91 -5.66 -15.40
N SER A 45 15.26 -5.67 -16.69
CA SER A 45 16.62 -5.90 -17.17
C SER A 45 17.65 -4.90 -16.63
N SER A 46 17.20 -3.69 -16.27
CA SER A 46 18.07 -2.68 -15.65
C SER A 46 18.35 -2.99 -14.19
N VAL A 47 17.35 -3.53 -13.48
CA VAL A 47 17.50 -4.03 -12.10
C VAL A 47 18.41 -5.26 -12.07
N GLN A 48 18.24 -6.20 -13.00
CA GLN A 48 19.09 -7.39 -13.11
C GLN A 48 20.56 -7.00 -13.31
N ARG A 49 20.85 -6.10 -14.27
CA ARG A 49 22.20 -5.58 -14.49
C ARG A 49 22.78 -4.89 -13.24
N LEU A 50 21.97 -4.12 -12.51
CA LEU A 50 22.41 -3.50 -11.26
C LEU A 50 22.79 -4.56 -10.20
N VAL A 51 21.95 -5.58 -10.02
CA VAL A 51 22.18 -6.66 -9.05
C VAL A 51 23.43 -7.47 -9.40
N GLU A 52 23.66 -7.77 -10.68
CA GLU A 52 24.87 -8.44 -11.16
C GLU A 52 26.16 -7.66 -10.88
N HIS A 53 26.08 -6.33 -10.78
CA HIS A 53 27.22 -5.46 -10.45
C HIS A 53 27.36 -5.21 -8.95
N CYS A 54 26.49 -5.76 -8.12
CA CYS A 54 26.61 -5.69 -6.67
C CYS A 54 27.54 -6.79 -6.13
N HIS A 55 28.20 -6.50 -5.02
CA HIS A 55 28.93 -7.48 -4.23
C HIS A 55 28.05 -8.00 -3.10
N GLU A 56 28.00 -9.31 -2.92
CA GLU A 56 27.24 -9.96 -1.86
C GLU A 56 28.10 -10.15 -0.59
N SER A 57 27.55 -9.76 0.56
CA SER A 57 28.16 -9.95 1.89
C SER A 57 27.06 -10.08 2.94
N ASP A 58 27.11 -11.08 3.80
CA ASP A 58 26.10 -11.36 4.84
C ASP A 58 24.64 -11.37 4.31
N ASP A 59 24.40 -12.08 3.19
CA ASP A 59 23.12 -12.15 2.48
C ASP A 59 22.55 -10.77 2.06
N LYS A 60 23.43 -9.77 1.89
CA LYS A 60 23.07 -8.41 1.48
C LYS A 60 23.89 -8.00 0.27
N LEU A 61 23.26 -7.26 -0.64
CA LEU A 61 23.90 -6.70 -1.82
C LEU A 61 24.47 -5.32 -1.50
N TYR A 62 25.69 -5.08 -1.94
CA TYR A 62 26.40 -3.81 -1.77
C TYR A 62 26.96 -3.31 -3.08
N MET A 63 26.99 -1.99 -3.25
CA MET A 63 27.68 -1.33 -4.35
C MET A 63 28.48 -0.15 -3.81
N CYS A 64 29.66 0.11 -4.36
CA CYS A 64 30.44 1.29 -4.00
C CYS A 64 29.98 2.50 -4.82
N VAL A 65 29.64 3.58 -4.12
CA VAL A 65 29.36 4.88 -4.71
C VAL A 65 30.38 5.91 -4.23
N SER A 66 30.80 6.79 -5.14
CA SER A 66 31.74 7.86 -4.84
C SER A 66 31.03 9.20 -5.03
N SER A 67 31.25 10.11 -4.10
CA SER A 67 30.87 11.52 -4.17
C SER A 67 32.15 12.40 -4.18
N PRO A 68 32.04 13.71 -4.42
CA PRO A 68 33.18 14.63 -4.35
C PRO A 68 33.91 14.61 -3.01
N THR A 69 33.21 14.26 -1.93
CA THR A 69 33.74 14.28 -0.55
C THR A 69 34.05 12.89 0.01
N ILE A 70 33.45 11.83 -0.52
CA ILE A 70 33.61 10.45 -0.02
C ILE A 70 33.86 9.53 -1.21
N ARG A 71 35.01 8.83 -1.20
CA ARG A 71 35.32 7.83 -2.22
C ARG A 71 34.90 6.45 -1.74
N GLU A 72 34.38 5.64 -2.66
CA GLU A 72 34.09 4.21 -2.45
C GLU A 72 33.25 3.91 -1.21
N LYS A 73 32.24 4.74 -0.95
CA LYS A 73 31.30 4.47 0.13
C LYS A 73 30.48 3.21 -0.22
N PRO A 74 30.54 2.14 0.57
CA PRO A 74 29.65 1.00 0.37
C PRO A 74 28.22 1.43 0.71
N VAL A 75 27.32 1.25 -0.25
CA VAL A 75 25.87 1.42 -0.04
C VAL A 75 25.19 0.08 -0.20
N GLN A 76 24.22 -0.19 0.67
CA GLN A 76 23.41 -1.38 0.57
C GLN A 76 22.37 -1.20 -0.55
N VAL A 77 22.30 -2.15 -1.46
CA VAL A 77 21.27 -2.25 -2.50
C VAL A 77 20.26 -3.30 -2.04
N ARG A 78 18.98 -2.95 -2.03
CA ARG A 78 17.89 -3.86 -1.64
C ARG A 78 16.86 -3.88 -2.77
N PRO A 79 16.96 -4.82 -3.74
CA PRO A 79 15.97 -4.92 -4.80
C PRO A 79 14.60 -5.31 -4.20
N TRP A 80 13.53 -4.83 -4.83
CA TRP A 80 12.18 -5.31 -4.53
C TRP A 80 11.95 -6.60 -5.32
N LEU A 81 11.80 -7.73 -4.63
CA LEU A 81 11.47 -8.99 -5.29
C LEU A 81 9.97 -9.04 -5.54
N LEU A 82 9.56 -9.36 -6.77
CA LEU A 82 8.14 -9.50 -7.10
C LEU A 82 7.46 -10.61 -6.27
N ALA A 83 8.22 -11.63 -5.86
CA ALA A 83 7.76 -12.67 -4.93
C ALA A 83 7.36 -12.11 -3.55
N ASP A 84 7.89 -10.96 -3.14
CA ASP A 84 7.56 -10.32 -1.86
C ASP A 84 6.28 -9.46 -1.93
N THR A 85 5.62 -9.43 -3.11
CA THR A 85 4.42 -8.62 -3.34
C THR A 85 3.17 -9.24 -2.73
N ASP A 86 3.03 -10.56 -2.84
CA ASP A 86 1.83 -11.29 -2.43
C ASP A 86 2.20 -12.49 -1.56
N TYR A 87 1.61 -12.53 -0.37
CA TYR A 87 1.72 -13.64 0.57
C TYR A 87 0.38 -14.36 0.66
N VAL A 88 0.31 -15.54 0.05
CA VAL A 88 -0.84 -16.44 0.15
C VAL A 88 -0.56 -17.46 1.24
N ILE A 89 -1.18 -17.29 2.42
CA ILE A 89 -1.02 -18.22 3.55
C ILE A 89 -1.84 -19.50 3.31
N ASN A 90 -2.98 -19.41 2.62
CA ASN A 90 -3.79 -20.58 2.31
C ASN A 90 -4.54 -20.42 0.98
N SER A 91 -3.99 -21.00 -0.09
CA SER A 91 -4.53 -20.93 -1.46
C SER A 91 -5.83 -21.70 -1.68
N ASN A 92 -6.24 -22.56 -0.73
CA ASN A 92 -7.41 -23.42 -0.86
C ASN A 92 -8.70 -22.81 -0.29
N LEU A 93 -8.63 -21.64 0.33
CA LEU A 93 -9.81 -20.96 0.91
C LEU A 93 -10.33 -19.88 -0.05
N PRO A 94 -11.65 -19.85 -0.35
CA PRO A 94 -12.22 -18.77 -1.14
C PRO A 94 -12.02 -17.43 -0.41
N LEU A 95 -11.39 -16.48 -1.08
CA LEU A 95 -11.18 -15.13 -0.55
C LEU A 95 -12.51 -14.37 -0.60
N ASP A 96 -12.92 -13.84 0.55
CA ASP A 96 -14.07 -12.95 0.67
C ASP A 96 -13.57 -11.51 0.71
N PRO A 97 -13.76 -10.71 -0.36
CA PRO A 97 -13.27 -9.34 -0.41
C PRO A 97 -13.85 -8.46 0.71
N ARG A 98 -15.03 -8.78 1.24
CA ARG A 98 -15.68 -8.03 2.34
C ARG A 98 -15.00 -8.24 3.69
N LYS A 99 -14.12 -9.24 3.81
CA LYS A 99 -13.30 -9.51 5.00
C LYS A 99 -11.86 -9.01 4.82
N THR A 100 -11.68 -7.98 3.99
CA THR A 100 -10.36 -7.40 3.70
C THR A 100 -10.20 -6.07 4.44
N ILE A 101 -9.03 -5.86 5.00
CA ILE A 101 -8.60 -4.58 5.56
C ILE A 101 -7.52 -3.95 4.67
N PHE A 102 -7.45 -2.63 4.71
CA PHE A 102 -6.36 -1.83 4.23
C PHE A 102 -5.44 -1.45 5.41
N VAL A 103 -4.14 -1.50 5.18
CA VAL A 103 -3.12 -1.20 6.18
C VAL A 103 -2.09 -0.25 5.57
N GLY A 104 -1.94 0.93 6.17
CA GLY A 104 -1.01 1.95 5.69
C GLY A 104 0.36 1.87 6.37
N GLY A 105 1.44 2.06 5.62
CA GLY A 105 2.81 2.12 6.12
C GLY A 105 3.42 0.76 6.44
N VAL A 106 3.12 -0.29 5.68
CA VAL A 106 3.42 -1.67 6.05
C VAL A 106 4.85 -2.14 5.71
N PRO A 107 5.44 -3.04 6.52
CA PRO A 107 6.62 -3.80 6.13
C PRO A 107 6.25 -4.96 5.17
N PRO A 108 7.23 -5.55 4.47
CA PRO A 108 7.01 -6.71 3.60
C PRO A 108 6.40 -7.93 4.33
N GLU A 109 6.76 -8.17 5.59
CA GLU A 109 6.31 -9.35 6.37
C GLU A 109 4.90 -9.19 7.00
N LEU A 110 4.04 -8.37 6.39
CA LEU A 110 2.73 -8.00 6.91
C LEU A 110 1.85 -9.22 7.25
N ALA A 111 1.90 -10.25 6.42
CA ALA A 111 1.08 -11.45 6.53
C ALA A 111 1.27 -12.17 7.87
N ALA A 112 2.53 -12.45 8.21
CA ALA A 112 2.91 -13.19 9.41
C ALA A 112 2.58 -12.40 10.70
N PHE A 113 2.75 -11.07 10.66
CA PHE A 113 2.38 -10.21 11.78
C PHE A 113 0.87 -10.25 12.04
N MET A 114 0.08 -10.11 10.98
CA MET A 114 -1.38 -10.06 11.08
C MET A 114 -1.97 -11.40 11.50
N ASP A 115 -1.43 -12.51 10.98
CA ASP A 115 -1.90 -13.84 11.35
C ASP A 115 -1.57 -14.16 12.82
N ARG A 116 -0.38 -13.79 13.29
CA ARG A 116 -0.03 -13.94 14.71
C ARG A 116 -0.95 -13.13 15.63
N LYS A 117 -1.36 -11.93 15.21
CA LYS A 117 -2.14 -11.01 16.04
C LYS A 117 -3.64 -11.30 16.04
N PHE A 118 -4.22 -11.58 14.87
CA PHE A 118 -5.67 -11.72 14.70
C PHE A 118 -6.10 -13.14 14.29
N GLY A 119 -5.18 -13.93 13.74
CA GLY A 119 -5.42 -15.28 13.27
C GLY A 119 -6.30 -15.37 12.03
N GLY A 120 -6.09 -16.42 11.24
CA GLY A 120 -6.97 -16.75 10.11
C GLY A 120 -6.80 -15.80 8.92
N VAL A 121 -5.61 -15.22 8.73
CA VAL A 121 -5.26 -14.52 7.51
C VAL A 121 -5.17 -15.55 6.37
N CYS A 122 -5.88 -15.30 5.27
CA CYS A 122 -5.82 -16.13 4.08
C CYS A 122 -4.94 -15.51 2.98
N TYR A 123 -4.88 -14.18 2.95
CA TYR A 123 -4.11 -13.42 1.97
C TYR A 123 -3.58 -12.14 2.61
N ALA A 124 -2.35 -11.77 2.29
CA ALA A 124 -1.85 -10.43 2.49
C ALA A 124 -1.00 -10.02 1.30
N GLY A 125 -1.19 -8.81 0.79
CA GLY A 125 -0.42 -8.28 -0.33
C GLY A 125 -0.03 -6.84 -0.08
N VAL A 126 1.11 -6.44 -0.62
CA VAL A 126 1.56 -5.05 -0.64
C VAL A 126 0.99 -4.39 -1.90
N ASP A 127 0.36 -3.23 -1.74
CA ASP A 127 -0.16 -2.47 -2.87
C ASP A 127 1.03 -1.92 -3.67
N THR A 128 1.18 -2.42 -4.88
CA THR A 128 2.17 -1.93 -5.84
C THR A 128 1.54 -0.95 -6.83
N ASP A 129 2.35 -0.03 -7.33
CA ASP A 129 2.01 0.76 -8.50
C ASP A 129 1.71 -0.16 -9.71
N PRO A 130 0.60 0.05 -10.43
CA PRO A 130 0.23 -0.83 -11.53
C PRO A 130 1.22 -0.78 -12.70
N ASP A 131 1.89 0.36 -12.92
CA ASP A 131 2.81 0.57 -14.03
C ASP A 131 4.24 0.23 -13.61
N LEU A 132 4.67 0.73 -12.45
CA LEU A 132 6.05 0.57 -11.97
C LEU A 132 6.28 -0.71 -11.14
N LYS A 133 5.22 -1.46 -10.82
CA LYS A 133 5.22 -2.63 -9.92
C LYS A 133 5.93 -2.37 -8.58
N TYR A 134 5.95 -1.11 -8.16
CA TYR A 134 6.70 -0.66 -7.00
C TYR A 134 5.79 -0.52 -5.77
N PRO A 135 6.19 -0.98 -4.57
CA PRO A 135 5.35 -0.91 -3.38
C PRO A 135 5.06 0.54 -2.96
N LYS A 136 3.78 0.85 -2.75
CA LYS A 136 3.31 2.17 -2.29
C LYS A 136 3.35 2.34 -0.77
N GLY A 137 3.94 1.38 -0.07
CA GLY A 137 4.01 1.36 1.39
C GLY A 137 2.64 1.15 2.05
N ALA A 138 1.68 0.56 1.35
CA ALA A 138 0.39 0.14 1.88
C ALA A 138 0.14 -1.32 1.50
N GLY A 139 -0.79 -1.98 2.16
CA GLY A 139 -1.13 -3.35 1.86
C GLY A 139 -2.56 -3.71 2.23
N ARG A 140 -2.99 -4.86 1.71
CA ARG A 140 -4.30 -5.46 1.97
C ARG A 140 -4.11 -6.78 2.69
N VAL A 141 -5.03 -7.08 3.60
CA VAL A 141 -5.03 -8.34 4.36
C VAL A 141 -6.46 -8.86 4.40
N SER A 142 -6.66 -10.07 3.92
CA SER A 142 -7.96 -10.74 3.91
C SER A 142 -7.99 -11.85 4.96
N PHE A 143 -9.12 -11.94 5.66
CA PHE A 143 -9.35 -12.94 6.70
C PHE A 143 -10.37 -13.98 6.27
N SER A 144 -10.09 -15.24 6.64
CA SER A 144 -11.01 -16.36 6.47
C SER A 144 -12.23 -16.26 7.40
N LYS A 145 -12.04 -15.72 8.61
CA LYS A 145 -13.07 -15.62 9.66
C LYS A 145 -13.55 -14.18 9.82
N HIS A 146 -14.86 -14.01 9.94
CA HIS A 146 -15.46 -12.69 10.22
C HIS A 146 -14.99 -12.11 11.56
N GLN A 147 -14.83 -12.94 12.59
CA GLN A 147 -14.34 -12.51 13.90
C GLN A 147 -12.94 -11.87 13.84
N SER A 148 -12.02 -12.45 13.05
CA SER A 148 -10.67 -11.92 12.85
C SER A 148 -10.69 -10.56 12.16
N TYR A 149 -11.53 -10.44 11.12
CA TYR A 149 -11.76 -9.15 10.44
C TYR A 149 -12.28 -8.08 11.39
N VAL A 150 -13.32 -8.39 12.18
CA VAL A 150 -13.90 -7.45 13.16
C VAL A 150 -12.87 -7.03 14.20
N ALA A 151 -12.08 -7.98 14.73
CA ALA A 151 -11.03 -7.69 15.70
C ALA A 151 -9.94 -6.76 15.13
N ALA A 152 -9.57 -6.97 13.86
CA ALA A 152 -8.58 -6.14 13.17
C ALA A 152 -9.09 -4.70 12.96
N VAL A 153 -10.32 -4.53 12.44
CA VAL A 153 -10.92 -3.20 12.25
C VAL A 153 -11.11 -2.49 13.60
N SER A 154 -11.55 -3.21 14.64
CA SER A 154 -11.76 -2.65 15.98
C SER A 154 -10.47 -2.12 16.61
N SER A 155 -9.33 -2.72 16.26
CA SER A 155 -8.04 -2.29 16.79
C SER A 155 -7.64 -0.91 16.28
N ARG A 156 -8.03 -0.54 15.04
CA ARG A 156 -7.74 0.71 14.31
C ARG A 156 -6.26 1.04 14.11
N PHE A 157 -5.43 0.84 15.11
CA PHE A 157 -3.99 0.96 15.07
C PHE A 157 -3.35 -0.27 15.68
N ILE A 158 -2.22 -0.66 15.11
CA ILE A 158 -1.36 -1.70 15.68
C ILE A 158 0.07 -1.19 15.67
N GLN A 159 0.84 -1.62 16.66
CA GLN A 159 2.28 -1.46 16.66
C GLN A 159 2.89 -2.69 16.03
N ILE A 160 3.71 -2.49 15.01
CA ILE A 160 4.54 -3.55 14.43
C ILE A 160 5.95 -3.37 14.99
N HIS A 161 6.46 -4.42 15.62
CA HIS A 161 7.82 -4.49 16.14
C HIS A 161 8.52 -5.63 15.41
N HIS A 162 9.49 -5.30 14.56
CA HIS A 162 10.32 -6.29 13.88
C HIS A 162 11.74 -5.76 13.66
N ALA A 163 12.74 -6.45 14.21
CA ALA A 163 14.13 -5.99 14.26
C ALA A 163 14.22 -4.53 14.77
N ASP A 164 14.76 -3.61 13.96
CA ASP A 164 14.90 -2.19 14.28
C ASP A 164 13.67 -1.33 13.89
N ILE A 165 12.59 -1.97 13.44
CA ILE A 165 11.36 -1.29 13.02
C ILE A 165 10.36 -1.29 14.16
N ASP A 166 10.15 -0.12 14.75
CA ASP A 166 8.99 0.18 15.60
C ASP A 166 8.08 1.18 14.86
N LYS A 167 6.96 0.66 14.34
CA LYS A 167 6.03 1.45 13.54
C LYS A 167 4.59 1.21 13.93
N ARG A 168 3.90 2.32 14.22
CA ARG A 168 2.46 2.36 14.35
C ARG A 168 1.81 2.44 12.98
N VAL A 169 1.01 1.44 12.63
CA VAL A 169 0.25 1.41 11.36
C VAL A 169 -1.24 1.56 11.62
N GLU A 170 -1.94 2.20 10.70
CA GLU A 170 -3.39 2.36 10.72
C GLU A 170 -4.06 1.25 9.92
N ILE A 171 -5.13 0.69 10.48
CA ILE A 171 -5.99 -0.32 9.87
C ILE A 171 -7.33 0.34 9.53
N LYS A 172 -7.80 0.11 8.31
CA LYS A 172 -9.13 0.54 7.83
C LYS A 172 -9.83 -0.63 7.13
N PRO A 173 -11.17 -0.71 7.17
CA PRO A 173 -11.91 -1.59 6.27
C PRO A 173 -11.57 -1.30 4.81
N TYR A 174 -11.45 -2.35 3.99
CA TYR A 174 -11.34 -2.19 2.54
C TYR A 174 -12.74 -2.01 1.95
N VAL A 175 -13.00 -0.85 1.34
CA VAL A 175 -14.31 -0.49 0.77
C VAL A 175 -14.37 -0.89 -0.70
N LEU A 176 -15.37 -1.72 -1.03
CA LEU A 176 -15.66 -2.23 -2.37
C LEU A 176 -16.68 -1.34 -3.09
N GLU A 177 -16.64 -1.30 -4.42
CA GLU A 177 -17.47 -0.38 -5.24
C GLU A 177 -18.76 -1.00 -5.78
N ASP A 178 -18.79 -2.34 -5.87
CA ASP A 178 -19.82 -3.13 -6.55
C ASP A 178 -20.72 -3.87 -5.56
N GLN A 179 -20.85 -3.34 -4.35
CA GLN A 179 -21.62 -3.99 -3.29
C GLN A 179 -23.07 -3.52 -3.33
N MET A 180 -23.99 -4.46 -3.23
CA MET A 180 -25.41 -4.13 -3.05
C MET A 180 -25.67 -3.66 -1.63
N CYS A 181 -26.71 -2.83 -1.45
CA CYS A 181 -27.13 -2.43 -0.12
C CYS A 181 -27.54 -3.66 0.71
N ASP A 182 -26.96 -3.84 1.90
CA ASP A 182 -27.23 -4.98 2.77
C ASP A 182 -28.66 -4.97 3.37
N GLU A 183 -29.35 -3.82 3.34
CA GLU A 183 -30.71 -3.68 3.88
C GLU A 183 -31.81 -3.91 2.84
N CYS A 184 -31.61 -3.45 1.61
CA CYS A 184 -32.66 -3.50 0.59
C CYS A 184 -32.27 -4.25 -0.68
N HIS A 185 -31.03 -4.71 -0.80
CA HIS A 185 -30.50 -5.40 -1.97
C HIS A 185 -30.81 -4.69 -3.29
N GLY A 186 -30.79 -3.35 -3.29
CA GLY A 186 -31.05 -2.52 -4.48
C GLY A 186 -32.52 -2.14 -4.70
N ALA A 187 -33.46 -2.73 -3.95
CA ALA A 187 -34.90 -2.52 -4.15
C ALA A 187 -35.33 -1.05 -3.97
N ARG A 188 -34.65 -0.31 -3.08
CA ARG A 188 -34.95 1.11 -2.80
C ARG A 188 -34.13 2.10 -3.62
N CYS A 189 -33.18 1.64 -4.44
CA CYS A 189 -32.31 2.50 -5.24
C CYS A 189 -32.25 2.08 -6.72
N GLY A 190 -33.31 1.44 -7.23
CA GLY A 190 -33.42 1.07 -8.64
C GLY A 190 -32.34 0.09 -9.10
N GLY A 191 -31.91 -0.81 -8.22
CA GLY A 191 -30.87 -1.80 -8.51
C GLY A 191 -29.44 -1.26 -8.49
N LYS A 192 -29.21 0.01 -8.16
CA LYS A 192 -27.86 0.59 -8.04
C LYS A 192 -27.09 0.01 -6.86
N TYR A 193 -25.77 -0.06 -6.99
CA TYR A 193 -24.86 -0.40 -5.90
C TYR A 193 -24.93 0.62 -4.75
N ALA A 194 -24.56 0.16 -3.57
CA ALA A 194 -24.49 0.96 -2.37
C ALA A 194 -23.33 1.97 -2.50
N THR A 195 -23.59 3.23 -2.15
CA THR A 195 -22.59 4.31 -2.23
C THR A 195 -21.94 4.61 -0.87
N LEU A 196 -22.49 4.06 0.22
CA LEU A 196 -22.08 4.36 1.58
C LEU A 196 -21.69 3.07 2.30
N PHE A 197 -20.53 3.08 2.96
CA PHE A 197 -20.12 2.00 3.85
C PHE A 197 -20.04 2.48 5.30
N CYS A 198 -20.72 1.80 6.22
CA CYS A 198 -20.60 2.09 7.65
C CYS A 198 -19.45 1.31 8.27
N ALA A 199 -18.34 1.98 8.60
CA ALA A 199 -17.19 1.34 9.23
C ALA A 199 -17.28 1.19 10.76
N HIS A 200 -18.43 1.54 11.36
CA HIS A 200 -18.64 1.30 12.78
C HIS A 200 -18.78 -0.20 13.05
N ILE A 201 -18.17 -0.69 14.13
CA ILE A 201 -18.05 -2.12 14.44
C ILE A 201 -19.40 -2.83 14.58
N SER A 202 -20.43 -2.12 15.05
CA SER A 202 -21.79 -2.66 15.14
C SER A 202 -22.55 -2.71 13.81
N CYS A 203 -22.02 -2.12 12.74
CA CYS A 203 -22.61 -2.12 11.40
C CYS A 203 -21.77 -2.93 10.42
N LEU A 204 -20.60 -2.43 10.02
CA LEU A 204 -19.73 -3.03 8.99
C LEU A 204 -20.49 -3.44 7.71
N GLN A 205 -21.38 -2.57 7.26
CA GLN A 205 -22.38 -2.83 6.21
C GLN A 205 -22.42 -1.73 5.14
N TYR A 206 -22.89 -2.12 3.96
CA TYR A 206 -23.11 -1.27 2.79
C TYR A 206 -24.56 -0.79 2.73
N TYR A 207 -24.75 0.50 2.51
CA TYR A 207 -26.06 1.14 2.46
C TYR A 207 -26.21 2.00 1.21
N CYS A 208 -27.40 1.97 0.61
CA CYS A 208 -27.83 3.05 -0.26
C CYS A 208 -28.22 4.26 0.59
N GLU A 209 -28.27 5.45 -0.01
CA GLU A 209 -28.59 6.70 0.70
C GLU A 209 -29.92 6.64 1.47
N GLN A 210 -30.96 6.04 0.89
CA GLN A 210 -32.27 5.93 1.54
C GLN A 210 -32.22 5.03 2.79
N CYS A 211 -31.54 3.88 2.70
CA CYS A 211 -31.37 2.98 3.84
C CYS A 211 -30.48 3.60 4.91
N TRP A 212 -29.44 4.34 4.51
CA TRP A 212 -28.60 5.10 5.45
C TRP A 212 -29.43 6.07 6.27
N LEU A 213 -30.20 6.96 5.62
CA LEU A 213 -31.05 7.93 6.32
C LEU A 213 -32.07 7.24 7.25
N THR A 214 -32.64 6.12 6.80
CA THR A 214 -33.65 5.39 7.59
C THR A 214 -33.06 4.79 8.87
N MET A 215 -31.83 4.26 8.80
CA MET A 215 -31.20 3.50 9.88
C MET A 215 -30.29 4.36 10.77
N HIS A 216 -29.52 5.27 10.17
CA HIS A 216 -28.47 6.04 10.82
C HIS A 216 -28.89 7.46 11.25
N CYS A 217 -30.08 7.93 10.87
CA CYS A 217 -30.66 9.16 11.43
C CYS A 217 -31.56 8.90 12.66
N ARG A 218 -31.58 7.67 13.18
CA ARG A 218 -32.32 7.31 14.42
C ARG A 218 -31.41 7.45 15.65
N ASN A 219 -32.03 7.70 16.81
CA ASN A 219 -31.32 7.76 18.09
C ASN A 219 -30.47 6.51 18.32
N GLY A 220 -29.20 6.69 18.69
CA GLY A 220 -28.23 5.61 18.93
C GLY A 220 -27.20 5.40 17.81
N PHE A 221 -27.36 6.02 16.64
CA PHE A 221 -26.43 5.91 15.50
C PHE A 221 -25.68 7.22 15.18
N GLU A 222 -25.78 8.22 16.04
CA GLU A 222 -25.29 9.59 15.80
C GLU A 222 -23.76 9.68 15.55
N TYR A 223 -22.99 8.71 16.04
CA TYR A 223 -21.54 8.67 15.88
C TYR A 223 -21.07 7.87 14.65
N HIS A 224 -22.00 7.23 13.93
CA HIS A 224 -21.66 6.47 12.74
C HIS A 224 -21.43 7.44 11.57
N LYS A 225 -20.26 7.34 10.94
CA LYS A 225 -19.91 8.16 9.78
C LYS A 225 -19.83 7.31 8.53
N PRO A 226 -20.50 7.70 7.43
CA PRO A 226 -20.39 6.96 6.19
C PRO A 226 -18.99 7.14 5.63
N MET A 227 -18.36 6.05 5.23
CA MET A 227 -17.19 6.07 4.36
C MET A 227 -17.68 6.03 2.93
N VAL A 228 -17.29 7.05 2.17
CA VAL A 228 -17.42 7.10 0.71
C VAL A 228 -16.02 6.87 0.17
N LYS A 229 -15.87 5.99 -0.83
CA LYS A 229 -14.57 5.83 -1.47
C LYS A 229 -14.24 7.11 -2.25
N GLU A 230 -13.10 7.74 -1.95
CA GLU A 230 -12.54 8.78 -2.82
C GLU A 230 -12.29 8.15 -4.20
N GLY A 231 -13.18 8.39 -5.16
CA GLY A 231 -13.13 7.71 -6.46
C GLY A 231 -14.27 7.98 -7.43
N SER A 232 -15.39 8.55 -6.99
CA SER A 232 -16.38 9.11 -7.92
C SER A 232 -15.90 10.48 -8.42
N GLU A 233 -15.31 10.48 -9.62
CA GLU A 233 -14.97 11.62 -10.49
C GLU A 233 -13.80 12.54 -10.08
N ARG A 234 -12.61 12.25 -10.64
CA ARG A 234 -12.06 13.25 -11.57
C ARG A 234 -12.27 12.69 -12.97
N PRO A 235 -12.98 13.39 -13.87
CA PRO A 235 -12.85 13.09 -15.28
C PRO A 235 -11.36 13.13 -15.59
N ARG A 236 -10.81 12.03 -16.13
CA ARG A 236 -9.58 12.14 -16.91
C ARG A 236 -9.94 13.07 -18.06
N LEU A 237 -9.68 14.37 -17.90
CA LEU A 237 -9.59 15.27 -19.03
C LEU A 237 -8.68 14.56 -20.03
N PRO A 238 -9.09 14.36 -21.29
CA PRO A 238 -8.17 13.89 -22.30
C PRO A 238 -7.08 14.97 -22.38
N GLN A 239 -5.92 14.69 -21.80
CA GLN A 239 -4.80 15.59 -21.92
C GLN A 239 -4.32 15.43 -23.35
N ALA A 240 -4.80 16.37 -24.17
CA ALA A 240 -4.46 16.51 -25.55
C ALA A 240 -2.95 16.42 -25.73
N HIS A 241 -2.55 15.62 -26.71
CA HIS A 241 -1.26 15.70 -27.38
C HIS A 241 -0.82 17.15 -27.53
N ARG A 242 0.43 17.46 -27.10
CA ARG A 242 1.29 18.59 -27.48
C ARG A 242 2.39 18.72 -26.41
N TRP A 243 3.70 18.62 -26.66
CA TRP A 243 4.52 18.76 -27.86
C TRP A 243 5.86 18.00 -27.71
N MET A 244 6.55 17.92 -28.85
CA MET A 244 7.99 17.73 -29.12
C MET A 244 8.98 17.99 -27.97
#